data_AF-A0A2W2A6D9-F1
#
_entry.id   AF-A0A2W2A6D9-F1
#
_cell.length_a   1.000
_cell.length_b   1.000
_cell.length_c   1.000
_cell.angle_alpha   90.00
_cell.angle_beta   90.00
_cell.angle_gamma   90.00
#
_symmetry.space_group_name_H-M   'P 1'
#
loop_
_entity.id
_entity.type
_entity.pdbx_description
1 polymer ?
#
loop_
_entity_poly.entity_id
_entity_poly.type
_entity_poly.pdbx_seq_one_letter_code
_entity_poly.pdbx_strand_id
1 'polypeptide(L)'
;MPGVRGSAGGVQDRFDPPVTERLGGRRPAELVRDGVEPERTAPGVDAVPVDQVEDLPQVRQWLARAAELERGEHPGAVADLQPDQVALLGGLVDRLPGDATPVRQRGGVVERTDQRIGLVLDGRQGGQHPLRQGVDVRRVGEGGVRLTEPDPVGQRPQERGLGRAEVLRSGGGPCAVQCRFHQDSSRQPCQPDGTRETTTTSTARRGDVPRGRLPSGTPSCQGRNVYTDITGPDLTSYRGSVAEPDDFDDFWRRTLSAAREHPIAVQADRVDTGLATVDTYDVSFAGWDGQRIAAWLTVPAGSSAAAPLPAVVEYIGYGGGRGLPTERLLWASAGVAHLLMDTRGQGSGWATGDTPDPDGTGPAIPGVMTRGIESPDTYYFRRLTTDAVRAVDAARDLDLIDGDRIAVLGGSQGGGLAIAVAGLVEGLAGVFPRVPFLCDHRHATQITDAYPYHELVDYLATHRTATDRVFGTLAYFDGVLHAARASAPAWFSVALMDPICPPSTVYAAYNAWAGPKEITVWEYNGHEGGGPHEDADTLPRLRALFG
;
A
#
# COMPACT_ATOMS: atom_id res chain seq x y z
N MET A 1 14.02 -39.92 -66.12
CA MET A 1 13.44 -41.22 -65.74
C MET A 1 12.98 -41.09 -64.29
N PRO A 2 11.79 -41.61 -63.94
CA PRO A 2 10.51 -40.89 -63.80
C PRO A 2 9.99 -40.90 -62.33
N GLY A 3 8.87 -40.33 -61.89
CA GLY A 3 7.68 -39.72 -62.52
C GLY A 3 6.69 -39.27 -61.40
N VAL A 4 5.80 -38.30 -61.67
CA VAL A 4 4.32 -38.51 -61.86
C VAL A 4 3.57 -38.56 -60.49
N ARG A 5 2.53 -37.81 -60.08
CA ARG A 5 1.34 -37.05 -60.61
C ARG A 5 0.97 -35.99 -59.54
N GLY A 6 0.44 -34.79 -59.82
CA GLY A 6 -0.94 -34.46 -60.29
C GLY A 6 -1.97 -34.67 -59.17
N SER A 7 -2.69 -33.68 -58.62
CA SER A 7 -3.75 -32.90 -59.31
C SER A 7 -4.20 -31.64 -58.55
N ALA A 8 -4.63 -30.64 -59.32
CA ALA A 8 -5.32 -29.42 -58.90
C ALA A 8 -6.86 -29.52 -59.03
N GLY A 9 -7.57 -28.60 -58.38
CA GLY A 9 -8.99 -28.24 -58.55
C GLY A 9 -9.44 -27.49 -57.28
N GLY A 10 -9.85 -26.22 -57.25
CA GLY A 10 -10.88 -25.51 -58.03
C GLY A 10 -11.94 -25.03 -57.01
N VAL A 11 -11.89 -23.79 -56.51
CA VAL A 11 -12.63 -22.58 -56.94
C VAL A 11 -14.11 -22.52 -56.48
N GLN A 12 -14.45 -21.43 -55.75
CA GLN A 12 -15.76 -20.72 -55.62
C GLN A 12 -16.93 -21.43 -54.88
N ASP A 13 -17.90 -20.79 -54.23
CA ASP A 13 -18.21 -19.40 -53.84
C ASP A 13 -19.44 -19.48 -52.88
N ARG A 14 -19.54 -18.55 -51.92
CA ARG A 14 -20.77 -17.94 -51.34
C ARG A 14 -21.81 -18.70 -50.46
N PHE A 15 -22.25 -17.90 -49.47
CA PHE A 15 -23.63 -17.53 -49.07
C PHE A 15 -24.01 -17.80 -47.61
N ASP A 16 -24.42 -16.68 -47.00
CA ASP A 16 -24.85 -16.39 -45.62
C ASP A 16 -26.31 -16.87 -45.31
N PRO A 17 -26.84 -16.70 -44.08
CA PRO A 17 -27.91 -17.49 -43.41
C PRO A 17 -29.33 -17.02 -43.80
N PRO A 18 -30.47 -17.44 -43.17
CA PRO A 18 -30.99 -16.85 -41.88
C PRO A 18 -32.05 -17.68 -41.05
N VAL A 19 -32.66 -17.01 -40.05
CA VAL A 19 -34.08 -17.12 -39.51
C VAL A 19 -34.28 -17.91 -38.18
N THR A 20 -34.35 -17.27 -36.99
CA THR A 20 -35.52 -16.73 -36.21
C THR A 20 -36.59 -17.78 -35.81
N GLU A 21 -37.15 -17.88 -34.59
CA GLU A 21 -38.06 -16.98 -33.82
C GLU A 21 -38.56 -17.83 -32.59
N ARG A 22 -38.71 -17.42 -31.31
CA ARG A 22 -39.72 -16.57 -30.60
C ARG A 22 -40.40 -17.32 -29.40
N LEU A 23 -40.75 -16.56 -28.34
CA LEU A 23 -41.76 -16.78 -27.26
C LEU A 23 -41.40 -17.74 -26.11
N GLY A 24 -41.67 -17.51 -24.82
CA GLY A 24 -42.38 -16.49 -24.00
C GLY A 24 -42.14 -16.85 -22.51
N GLY A 25 -41.98 -15.92 -21.56
CA GLY A 25 -43.07 -15.24 -20.84
C GLY A 25 -43.64 -16.04 -19.65
N ARG A 26 -43.24 -15.73 -18.40
CA ARG A 26 -44.06 -15.47 -17.17
C ARG A 26 -43.31 -15.75 -15.85
N ARG A 27 -43.65 -14.96 -14.82
CA ARG A 27 -43.11 -14.86 -13.46
C ARG A 27 -43.96 -15.67 -12.42
N PRO A 28 -43.52 -15.79 -11.13
CA PRO A 28 -43.74 -16.95 -10.24
C PRO A 28 -44.88 -16.82 -9.21
N ALA A 29 -45.30 -17.93 -8.59
CA ALA A 29 -46.09 -17.94 -7.34
C ALA A 29 -45.98 -19.29 -6.57
N GLU A 30 -45.59 -19.16 -5.29
CA GLU A 30 -46.08 -19.83 -4.06
C GLU A 30 -46.29 -21.35 -3.97
N LEU A 31 -45.65 -21.95 -2.95
CA LEU A 31 -46.32 -22.76 -1.91
C LEU A 31 -45.36 -23.06 -0.74
N VAL A 32 -45.68 -22.52 0.44
CA VAL A 32 -45.17 -22.92 1.76
C VAL A 32 -46.17 -23.90 2.38
N ARG A 33 -45.70 -25.00 3.00
CA ARG A 33 -46.26 -25.55 4.26
C ARG A 33 -45.47 -26.73 4.83
N ASP A 34 -45.52 -26.76 6.16
CA ASP A 34 -45.15 -27.79 7.15
C ASP A 34 -43.65 -27.81 7.55
N GLY A 35 -43.21 -27.47 8.77
CA GLY A 35 -43.90 -27.37 10.06
C GLY A 35 -43.36 -28.44 11.02
N VAL A 36 -42.20 -28.19 11.67
CA VAL A 36 -41.75 -28.90 12.88
C VAL A 36 -41.01 -27.89 13.78
N GLU A 37 -41.50 -27.75 15.02
CA GLU A 37 -41.01 -26.89 16.10
C GLU A 37 -40.08 -27.65 17.10
N PRO A 38 -39.42 -26.99 18.09
CA PRO A 38 -38.01 -27.22 18.44
C PRO A 38 -37.76 -27.71 19.88
N GLU A 39 -36.51 -28.09 20.20
CA GLU A 39 -36.03 -28.18 21.60
C GLU A 39 -34.60 -27.61 21.83
N ARG A 40 -34.60 -26.41 22.43
CA ARG A 40 -33.81 -25.86 23.57
C ARG A 40 -32.26 -25.88 23.61
N THR A 41 -31.68 -24.68 23.70
CA THR A 41 -30.91 -24.15 24.87
C THR A 41 -30.69 -22.62 24.74
N ALA A 42 -30.59 -21.89 25.88
CA ALA A 42 -30.76 -20.43 26.07
C ALA A 42 -29.43 -19.61 26.12
N PRO A 43 -29.40 -18.29 26.49
CA PRO A 43 -30.04 -17.10 25.91
C PRO A 43 -29.04 -15.96 25.58
N GLY A 44 -29.31 -15.13 24.57
CA GLY A 44 -28.56 -13.87 24.35
C GLY A 44 -28.82 -13.16 23.02
N VAL A 45 -29.78 -12.22 23.03
CA VAL A 45 -30.09 -11.20 22.00
C VAL A 45 -30.52 -11.75 20.63
N ASP A 46 -31.83 -12.01 20.49
CA ASP A 46 -32.46 -12.33 19.21
C ASP A 46 -32.68 -11.05 18.37
N ALA A 47 -32.30 -11.12 17.09
CA ALA A 47 -32.60 -10.11 16.08
C ALA A 47 -34.11 -10.13 15.76
N VAL A 48 -34.75 -8.95 15.74
CA VAL A 48 -36.17 -8.80 15.39
C VAL A 48 -36.36 -8.96 13.87
N PRO A 49 -37.15 -9.94 13.41
CA PRO A 49 -37.48 -10.09 11.99
C PRO A 49 -38.45 -8.98 11.53
N VAL A 50 -38.22 -8.45 10.32
CA VAL A 50 -38.86 -7.23 9.75
C VAL A 50 -40.32 -7.45 9.28
N ASP A 51 -40.90 -8.61 9.53
CA ASP A 51 -42.24 -9.00 9.09
C ASP A 51 -43.36 -8.71 10.10
N GLN A 52 -43.07 -8.11 11.26
CA GLN A 52 -44.09 -7.77 12.29
C GLN A 52 -44.43 -6.27 12.47
N VAL A 53 -44.06 -5.37 11.54
CA VAL A 53 -44.50 -3.96 11.63
C VAL A 53 -45.82 -3.78 10.87
N GLU A 54 -46.94 -4.18 11.49
CA GLU A 54 -48.28 -4.09 10.89
C GLU A 54 -49.00 -2.73 11.07
N ASP A 55 -48.44 -1.71 11.74
CA ASP A 55 -49.16 -0.45 11.97
C ASP A 55 -48.45 0.81 11.41
N LEU A 56 -48.70 1.09 10.12
CA LEU A 56 -48.28 2.29 9.36
C LEU A 56 -48.53 3.65 10.05
N PRO A 57 -49.60 3.87 10.84
CA PRO A 57 -49.80 5.10 11.61
C PRO A 57 -48.71 5.34 12.67
N GLN A 58 -48.20 4.27 13.29
CA GLN A 58 -47.20 4.38 14.36
C GLN A 58 -45.82 4.77 13.79
N VAL A 59 -45.45 4.20 12.64
CA VAL A 59 -44.24 4.58 11.89
C VAL A 59 -44.31 6.04 11.43
N ARG A 60 -45.48 6.53 10.98
CA ARG A 60 -45.66 7.94 10.60
C ARG A 60 -45.51 8.88 11.79
N GLN A 61 -45.98 8.48 12.96
CA GLN A 61 -45.85 9.27 14.18
C GLN A 61 -44.39 9.38 14.63
N TRP A 62 -43.60 8.31 14.44
CA TRP A 62 -42.16 8.30 14.73
C TRP A 62 -41.35 9.15 13.75
N LEU A 63 -41.67 9.09 12.45
CA LEU A 63 -41.01 9.92 11.43
C LEU A 63 -41.30 11.41 11.61
N ALA A 64 -42.54 11.77 12.00
CA ALA A 64 -42.89 13.15 12.31
C ALA A 64 -42.08 13.67 13.52
N ARG A 65 -41.87 12.83 14.54
CA ARG A 65 -41.08 13.16 15.74
C ARG A 65 -39.59 13.33 15.44
N ALA A 66 -39.03 12.49 14.56
CA ALA A 66 -37.64 12.62 14.10
C ALA A 66 -37.40 13.93 13.32
N ALA A 67 -38.36 14.33 12.48
CA ALA A 67 -38.29 15.59 11.74
C ALA A 67 -38.45 16.84 12.64
N GLU A 68 -39.14 16.73 13.78
CA GLU A 68 -39.20 17.78 14.81
C GLU A 68 -37.85 17.92 15.55
N LEU A 69 -37.15 16.81 15.78
CA LEU A 69 -35.83 16.78 16.43
C LEU A 69 -34.72 17.36 15.54
N GLU A 70 -34.71 17.07 14.24
CA GLU A 70 -33.75 17.66 13.29
C GLU A 70 -33.91 19.19 13.15
N ARG A 71 -35.12 19.70 13.37
CA ARG A 71 -35.41 21.15 13.32
C ARG A 71 -35.10 21.88 14.63
N GLY A 72 -34.70 21.15 15.68
CA GLY A 72 -34.26 21.72 16.96
C GLY A 72 -35.36 22.36 17.79
N GLU A 73 -36.63 22.03 17.54
CA GLU A 73 -37.75 22.79 18.14
C GLU A 73 -38.09 22.40 19.60
N HIS A 74 -37.51 21.32 20.16
CA HIS A 74 -37.62 21.03 21.60
C HIS A 74 -36.42 20.23 22.13
N PRO A 75 -35.42 20.85 22.80
CA PRO A 75 -34.22 20.17 23.28
C PRO A 75 -34.43 19.26 24.51
N GLY A 76 -35.68 19.05 24.96
CA GLY A 76 -36.02 18.26 26.14
C GLY A 76 -36.62 16.88 25.88
N ALA A 77 -36.86 16.49 24.63
CA ALA A 77 -37.60 15.25 24.30
C ALA A 77 -36.73 13.99 24.09
N VAL A 78 -35.42 14.08 24.27
CA VAL A 78 -34.48 12.95 24.07
C VAL A 78 -34.36 12.07 25.33
N ALA A 79 -35.00 12.44 26.44
CA ALA A 79 -34.89 11.71 27.70
C ALA A 79 -35.85 10.51 27.85
N ASP A 80 -36.84 10.33 26.96
CA ASP A 80 -37.88 9.29 27.08
C ASP A 80 -37.83 8.19 25.98
N LEU A 81 -36.80 8.18 25.13
CA LEU A 81 -36.64 7.13 24.12
C LEU A 81 -35.88 5.93 24.68
N GLN A 82 -36.47 4.74 24.54
CA GLN A 82 -35.82 3.50 24.96
C GLN A 82 -34.71 3.09 23.96
N PRO A 83 -33.66 2.36 24.39
CA PRO A 83 -32.47 2.09 23.59
C PRO A 83 -32.74 1.39 22.23
N ASP A 84 -33.78 0.57 22.16
CA ASP A 84 -34.26 -0.11 20.97
C ASP A 84 -34.87 0.86 19.93
N GLN A 85 -35.51 1.94 20.37
CA GLN A 85 -36.05 2.99 19.50
C GLN A 85 -34.94 3.85 18.88
N VAL A 86 -33.83 4.05 19.60
CA VAL A 86 -32.64 4.74 19.10
C VAL A 86 -31.94 3.92 18.02
N ALA A 87 -31.87 2.59 18.20
CA ALA A 87 -31.30 1.68 17.21
C ALA A 87 -32.11 1.63 15.90
N LEU A 88 -33.45 1.69 16.00
CA LEU A 88 -34.33 1.69 14.82
C LEU A 88 -34.23 2.99 14.00
N LEU A 89 -34.08 4.14 14.67
CA LEU A 89 -33.86 5.44 14.01
C LEU A 89 -32.49 5.52 13.35
N GLY A 90 -31.44 4.98 13.98
CA GLY A 90 -30.11 4.88 13.38
C GLY A 90 -30.10 4.02 12.11
N GLY A 91 -30.90 2.95 12.06
CA GLY A 91 -31.00 2.07 10.90
C GLY A 91 -31.82 2.62 9.71
N LEU A 92 -32.71 3.60 9.94
CA LEU A 92 -33.57 4.17 8.89
C LEU A 92 -32.92 5.33 8.13
N VAL A 93 -31.96 6.04 8.74
CA VAL A 93 -31.24 7.15 8.09
C VAL A 93 -30.25 6.65 7.03
N ASP A 94 -29.76 5.41 7.14
CA ASP A 94 -28.83 4.81 6.17
C ASP A 94 -29.52 4.13 4.96
N ARG A 95 -30.86 4.18 4.86
CA ARG A 95 -31.60 3.45 3.80
C ARG A 95 -32.65 4.27 3.03
N LEU A 96 -32.50 5.59 2.93
CA LEU A 96 -33.24 6.36 1.91
C LEU A 96 -32.43 6.46 0.62
N PRO A 97 -32.91 5.91 -0.52
CA PRO A 97 -32.25 6.10 -1.81
C PRO A 97 -32.37 7.57 -2.23
N GLY A 98 -31.22 8.18 -2.53
CA GLY A 98 -31.13 9.52 -3.10
C GLY A 98 -31.69 9.54 -4.52
N ASP A 99 -32.98 9.83 -4.64
CA ASP A 99 -33.58 10.33 -5.86
C ASP A 99 -34.58 11.44 -5.53
N ALA A 100 -34.08 12.67 -5.53
CA ALA A 100 -34.89 13.86 -5.73
C ALA A 100 -34.24 14.72 -6.82
N THR A 101 -34.79 14.59 -8.03
CA THR A 101 -34.61 15.43 -9.23
C THR A 101 -34.40 16.92 -8.92
N PRO A 102 -33.58 17.65 -9.71
CA PRO A 102 -33.11 18.98 -9.35
C PRO A 102 -34.21 20.03 -9.55
N VAL A 103 -34.64 20.65 -8.44
CA VAL A 103 -35.35 21.93 -8.51
C VAL A 103 -34.30 23.03 -8.68
N ARG A 104 -34.21 23.58 -9.89
CA ARG A 104 -33.51 24.85 -10.15
C ARG A 104 -34.07 25.93 -9.23
N GLN A 105 -33.31 26.39 -8.23
CA GLN A 105 -33.33 27.79 -7.79
C GLN A 105 -31.96 28.26 -7.28
N ARG A 106 -31.48 29.30 -7.97
CA ARG A 106 -30.52 30.38 -7.63
C ARG A 106 -29.74 30.31 -6.30
N GLY A 107 -28.41 30.33 -6.46
CA GLY A 107 -27.49 31.17 -5.68
C GLY A 107 -27.05 30.63 -4.32
N GLY A 108 -25.76 30.29 -4.20
CA GLY A 108 -25.10 30.07 -2.91
C GLY A 108 -24.12 28.90 -2.95
N VAL A 109 -22.83 29.21 -2.81
CA VAL A 109 -21.76 28.24 -2.56
C VAL A 109 -21.89 27.79 -1.11
N VAL A 110 -21.92 26.48 -0.85
CA VAL A 110 -21.76 25.91 0.50
C VAL A 110 -20.47 25.09 0.49
N GLU A 111 -19.43 25.65 1.12
CA GLU A 111 -18.24 24.90 1.53
C GLU A 111 -18.63 23.95 2.66
N ARG A 112 -18.29 22.67 2.48
CA ARG A 112 -18.46 21.62 3.49
C ARG A 112 -17.20 21.58 4.34
N THR A 113 -17.21 22.23 5.50
CA THR A 113 -16.22 22.01 6.55
C THR A 113 -16.60 20.77 7.35
N ASP A 114 -15.85 19.68 7.17
CA ASP A 114 -15.89 18.49 8.02
C ASP A 114 -15.43 18.86 9.44
N GLN A 115 -16.37 19.00 10.37
CA GLN A 115 -16.10 18.85 11.80
C GLN A 115 -16.68 17.51 12.25
N ARG A 116 -15.81 16.50 12.34
CA ARG A 116 -16.12 15.23 13.03
C ARG A 116 -16.32 15.52 14.52
N ILE A 117 -17.51 15.21 15.03
CA ILE A 117 -17.79 15.14 16.47
C ILE A 117 -17.21 13.82 16.98
N GLY A 118 -16.19 13.90 17.85
CA GLY A 118 -15.71 12.75 18.63
C GLY A 118 -16.61 12.53 19.83
N LEU A 119 -17.23 11.35 19.92
CA LEU A 119 -17.94 10.89 21.12
C LEU A 119 -16.94 10.17 22.03
N VAL A 120 -16.60 10.78 23.16
CA VAL A 120 -15.83 10.15 24.25
C VAL A 120 -16.83 9.49 25.19
N LEU A 121 -16.81 8.15 25.27
CA LEU A 121 -17.56 7.39 26.28
C LEU A 121 -16.66 7.21 27.52
N ASP A 122 -16.87 8.00 28.57
CA ASP A 122 -16.24 7.81 29.89
C ASP A 122 -17.07 6.80 30.69
N GLY A 123 -16.60 5.56 30.76
CA GLY A 123 -17.15 4.50 31.61
C GLY A 123 -16.47 4.52 32.98
N ARG A 124 -17.11 5.11 33.99
CA ARG A 124 -16.66 4.99 35.38
C ARG A 124 -17.46 3.94 36.15
N GLN A 125 -16.76 2.98 36.73
CA GLN A 125 -17.11 2.39 38.02
C GLN A 125 -16.02 2.68 39.06
N GLY A 126 -16.42 3.37 40.14
CA GLY A 126 -15.98 3.18 41.52
C GLY A 126 -14.56 3.63 41.95
N GLY A 127 -14.47 4.71 42.75
CA GLY A 127 -13.34 4.89 43.67
C GLY A 127 -12.94 6.33 44.06
N GLN A 128 -13.68 6.93 45.01
CA GLN A 128 -13.29 7.88 46.08
C GLN A 128 -12.31 9.08 45.85
N HIS A 129 -12.88 10.27 46.13
CA HIS A 129 -12.32 11.55 46.65
C HIS A 129 -11.62 12.59 45.72
N PRO A 130 -11.75 13.91 46.04
CA PRO A 130 -11.96 14.96 45.02
C PRO A 130 -10.84 16.01 44.97
N LEU A 131 -10.58 16.58 43.79
CA LEU A 131 -10.01 17.93 43.69
C LEU A 131 -10.59 18.71 42.51
N ARG A 132 -10.83 19.99 42.81
CA ARG A 132 -11.52 21.05 42.06
C ARG A 132 -10.74 21.50 40.82
N GLN A 133 -11.45 21.95 39.78
CA GLN A 133 -11.49 23.36 39.33
C GLN A 133 -12.43 23.51 38.12
N GLY A 134 -13.38 24.44 38.21
CA GLY A 134 -14.29 24.80 37.12
C GLY A 134 -13.78 26.00 36.33
N VAL A 135 -14.25 26.15 35.09
CA VAL A 135 -14.10 27.37 34.29
C VAL A 135 -15.43 27.71 33.62
N ASP A 136 -15.84 28.96 33.82
CA ASP A 136 -17.03 29.65 33.31
C ASP A 136 -17.04 29.81 31.78
N VAL A 137 -18.22 29.66 31.17
CA VAL A 137 -18.51 30.11 29.79
C VAL A 137 -19.47 31.30 29.85
N ARG A 138 -19.04 32.46 29.35
CA ARG A 138 -19.91 33.63 29.15
C ARG A 138 -20.27 33.82 27.67
N ARG A 139 -21.55 34.15 27.47
CA ARG A 139 -22.25 34.42 26.20
C ARG A 139 -22.29 35.93 25.91
N VAL A 140 -21.95 36.35 24.70
CA VAL A 140 -22.27 37.65 24.05
C VAL A 140 -22.10 37.39 22.54
N GLY A 141 -22.92 37.76 21.56
CA GLY A 141 -24.09 38.62 21.37
C GLY A 141 -24.11 38.98 19.86
N GLU A 142 -25.29 39.07 19.25
CA GLU A 142 -25.53 39.16 17.80
C GLU A 142 -25.10 40.49 17.12
N GLY A 143 -24.83 40.46 15.81
CA GLY A 143 -24.71 41.65 14.95
C GLY A 143 -24.51 41.30 13.46
N GLY A 144 -25.45 41.70 12.60
CA GLY A 144 -25.59 41.28 11.20
C GLY A 144 -24.64 41.89 10.16
N VAL A 145 -24.70 41.34 8.94
CA VAL A 145 -23.83 41.65 7.78
C VAL A 145 -24.60 42.46 6.71
N ARG A 146 -23.94 43.49 6.15
CA ARG A 146 -24.34 44.21 4.92
C ARG A 146 -23.62 43.63 3.71
N LEU A 147 -24.35 43.46 2.61
CA LEU A 147 -23.85 43.08 1.28
C LEU A 147 -23.49 44.31 0.44
N THR A 148 -22.42 44.21 -0.34
CA THR A 148 -22.18 45.04 -1.54
C THR A 148 -21.47 44.20 -2.60
N GLU A 149 -22.08 44.14 -3.79
CA GLU A 149 -21.57 43.48 -5.02
C GLU A 149 -20.47 44.31 -5.70
N PRO A 150 -19.59 43.70 -6.52
CA PRO A 150 -18.76 44.41 -7.48
C PRO A 150 -19.20 44.18 -8.94
N ASP A 151 -18.94 45.16 -9.80
CA ASP A 151 -18.94 45.03 -11.26
C ASP A 151 -17.72 45.77 -11.86
N PRO A 152 -17.31 45.53 -13.12
CA PRO A 152 -15.92 45.24 -13.46
C PRO A 152 -15.33 46.21 -14.51
N VAL A 153 -13.99 46.32 -14.59
CA VAL A 153 -13.33 46.93 -15.76
C VAL A 153 -11.96 46.28 -16.01
N GLY A 154 -11.73 45.83 -17.23
CA GLY A 154 -10.40 45.56 -17.78
C GLY A 154 -9.91 46.70 -18.67
N GLN A 155 -8.59 46.79 -18.89
CA GLN A 155 -7.89 47.23 -20.12
C GLN A 155 -6.36 47.25 -19.89
N ARG A 156 -5.58 46.74 -20.87
CA ARG A 156 -4.12 46.98 -21.04
C ARG A 156 -3.92 48.21 -21.97
N PRO A 157 -2.71 48.59 -22.49
CA PRO A 157 -1.30 48.24 -22.19
C PRO A 157 -0.35 49.48 -22.12
N GLN A 158 0.96 49.29 -21.85
CA GLN A 158 2.00 50.17 -22.39
C GLN A 158 3.38 49.48 -22.51
N GLU A 159 4.02 49.69 -23.67
CA GLU A 159 5.35 49.24 -24.10
C GLU A 159 6.46 50.28 -23.79
N ARG A 160 7.71 49.78 -23.68
CA ARG A 160 9.03 50.33 -24.10
C ARG A 160 10.10 49.48 -23.39
N GLY A 161 11.22 49.02 -23.96
CA GLY A 161 11.88 49.20 -25.24
C GLY A 161 13.13 48.28 -25.29
N LEU A 162 13.69 48.17 -26.50
CA LEU A 162 14.67 47.19 -26.99
C LEU A 162 16.06 47.18 -26.31
N GLY A 163 16.71 46.01 -26.34
CA GLY A 163 18.17 45.84 -26.22
C GLY A 163 18.63 44.40 -26.48
N ARG A 164 19.18 44.13 -27.67
CA ARG A 164 19.95 42.91 -28.01
C ARG A 164 21.45 43.16 -27.75
N ALA A 165 22.15 42.20 -27.15
CA ALA A 165 23.60 41.93 -27.30
C ALA A 165 23.88 40.55 -26.68
N GLU A 166 24.12 39.52 -27.48
CA GLU A 166 25.44 39.01 -27.92
C GLU A 166 26.10 38.02 -26.94
N VAL A 167 26.42 36.86 -27.49
CA VAL A 167 27.10 35.73 -26.85
C VAL A 167 28.58 36.08 -26.70
N LEU A 168 29.07 36.12 -25.47
CA LEU A 168 30.50 36.03 -25.16
C LEU A 168 30.73 34.81 -24.27
N ARG A 169 31.44 33.81 -24.82
CA ARG A 169 32.08 32.76 -24.04
C ARG A 169 33.35 33.35 -23.40
N SER A 170 33.45 33.26 -22.09
CA SER A 170 34.72 33.21 -21.37
C SER A 170 34.53 32.38 -20.10
N GLY A 171 35.50 31.50 -19.83
CA GLY A 171 35.46 30.52 -18.75
C GLY A 171 35.72 31.09 -17.36
N GLY A 172 35.47 30.25 -16.36
CA GLY A 172 35.80 30.44 -14.95
C GLY A 172 34.64 30.06 -14.02
N GLY A 173 34.84 29.11 -13.09
CA GLY A 173 33.93 28.81 -11.96
C GLY A 173 33.77 30.00 -10.99
N PRO A 174 33.16 29.89 -9.79
CA PRO A 174 33.19 28.79 -8.80
C PRO A 174 31.78 28.51 -8.19
N CYS A 175 31.50 27.60 -7.23
CA CYS A 175 31.93 27.55 -5.83
C CYS A 175 31.46 26.23 -5.20
N ALA A 176 32.41 25.46 -4.68
CA ALA A 176 32.18 24.52 -3.58
C ALA A 176 32.31 25.31 -2.26
N VAL A 177 31.36 25.15 -1.35
CA VAL A 177 31.52 25.59 0.06
C VAL A 177 31.74 24.33 0.89
N GLN A 178 33.00 24.08 1.21
CA GLN A 178 33.43 23.16 2.25
C GLN A 178 33.35 23.88 3.60
N CYS A 179 32.57 23.36 4.54
CA CYS A 179 32.67 23.73 5.95
C CYS A 179 33.86 23.00 6.57
N ARG A 180 34.91 23.74 6.96
CA ARG A 180 35.93 23.27 7.90
C ARG A 180 35.77 24.01 9.23
N PHE A 181 35.64 23.24 10.31
CA PHE A 181 35.85 23.73 11.67
C PHE A 181 37.36 23.82 11.94
N HIS A 182 37.82 24.98 12.39
CA HIS A 182 39.08 25.11 13.13
C HIS A 182 38.79 25.69 14.51
N GLN A 183 39.06 24.89 15.53
CA GLN A 183 39.45 25.39 16.85
C GLN A 183 40.86 25.94 16.71
N ASP A 184 41.10 27.15 17.23
CA ASP A 184 42.38 27.38 17.90
C ASP A 184 42.25 28.39 19.03
N SER A 185 43.08 28.14 20.03
CA SER A 185 43.10 28.69 21.37
C SER A 185 44.42 29.42 21.58
N SER A 186 44.39 30.71 21.92
CA SER A 186 45.51 31.33 22.64
C SER A 186 45.13 32.66 23.32
N ARG A 187 45.44 32.68 24.63
CA ARG A 187 45.53 33.79 25.60
C ARG A 187 46.41 34.95 25.03
N GLN A 188 46.35 36.24 25.39
CA GLN A 188 46.13 36.96 26.67
C GLN A 188 46.12 38.52 26.38
N PRO A 189 46.15 39.48 27.34
CA PRO A 189 45.09 40.48 27.55
C PRO A 189 45.49 41.97 27.41
N CYS A 190 44.51 42.89 27.38
CA CYS A 190 44.66 44.28 27.85
C CYS A 190 43.32 44.78 28.45
N GLN A 191 43.39 45.30 29.67
CA GLN A 191 42.39 46.13 30.37
C GLN A 191 43.02 47.50 30.62
N PRO A 192 42.33 48.48 31.23
CA PRO A 192 40.98 48.99 31.00
C PRO A 192 41.02 50.54 30.80
N ASP A 193 39.93 51.15 30.36
CA ASP A 193 39.66 52.53 30.80
C ASP A 193 38.15 52.76 30.85
N GLY A 194 37.70 53.28 31.99
CA GLY A 194 36.31 53.53 32.29
C GLY A 194 35.97 55.00 32.20
N THR A 195 34.72 55.29 31.85
CA THR A 195 34.00 56.43 32.37
C THR A 195 32.52 56.05 32.50
N ARG A 196 32.00 56.23 33.72
CA ARG A 196 30.57 56.25 34.04
C ARG A 196 30.03 57.61 33.65
N GLU A 197 28.85 57.65 33.04
CA GLU A 197 27.93 58.78 33.24
C GLU A 197 26.48 58.33 33.21
N THR A 198 25.70 59.01 34.04
CA THR A 198 24.40 58.66 34.61
C THR A 198 23.20 59.07 33.75
N THR A 199 22.22 58.18 33.72
CA THR A 199 20.76 58.35 33.70
C THR A 199 20.15 59.68 33.21
N THR A 200 19.30 59.59 32.18
CA THR A 200 18.04 60.36 32.15
C THR A 200 16.93 59.54 31.49
N THR A 201 15.90 59.32 32.29
CA THR A 201 14.63 58.68 31.96
C THR A 201 13.79 59.61 31.08
N SER A 202 13.29 59.11 29.95
CA SER A 202 12.14 59.72 29.27
C SER A 202 11.30 58.63 28.62
N THR A 203 10.08 58.52 29.14
CA THR A 203 9.00 57.65 28.71
C THR A 203 8.47 58.04 27.34
N ALA A 204 8.55 57.12 26.37
CA ALA A 204 7.73 57.15 25.16
C ALA A 204 7.00 55.81 25.02
N ARG A 205 5.67 55.89 25.06
CA ARG A 205 4.73 54.78 24.91
C ARG A 205 4.97 54.07 23.57
N ARG A 206 5.26 52.77 23.59
CA ARG A 206 5.11 51.92 22.41
C ARG A 206 3.64 51.55 22.29
N GLY A 207 3.01 52.02 21.22
CA GLY A 207 1.74 51.48 20.77
C GLY A 207 1.93 50.02 20.35
N ASP A 208 1.02 49.17 20.78
CA ASP A 208 0.91 47.79 20.35
C ASP A 208 0.67 47.73 18.84
N VAL A 209 1.66 47.22 18.10
CA VAL A 209 1.48 46.78 16.73
C VAL A 209 0.80 45.40 16.79
N PRO A 210 -0.34 45.20 16.13
CA PRO A 210 -0.99 43.89 16.12
C PRO A 210 -0.04 42.85 15.52
N ARG A 211 0.30 41.81 16.29
CA ARG A 211 0.96 40.62 15.76
C ARG A 211 -0.04 39.94 14.82
N GLY A 212 0.05 40.27 13.53
CA GLY A 212 -0.61 39.50 12.49
C GLY A 212 -0.20 38.04 12.61
N ARG A 213 -1.18 37.15 12.71
CA ARG A 213 -0.96 35.71 12.51
C ARG A 213 -0.32 35.54 11.14
N LEU A 214 0.93 35.08 11.13
CA LEU A 214 1.49 34.47 9.93
C LEU A 214 0.57 33.29 9.56
N PRO A 215 0.17 33.13 8.29
CA PRO A 215 -0.55 31.94 7.87
C PRO A 215 0.35 30.74 8.18
N SER A 216 -0.13 29.85 9.06
CA SER A 216 0.46 28.54 9.32
C SER A 216 0.24 27.69 8.08
N GLY A 217 1.21 27.74 7.19
CA GLY A 217 1.19 27.08 5.89
C GLY A 217 2.49 27.39 5.16
N THR A 218 3.63 27.13 5.79
CA THR A 218 4.83 26.85 4.99
C THR A 218 4.50 25.59 4.19
N PRO A 219 4.49 25.63 2.85
CA PRO A 219 4.58 24.38 2.10
C PRO A 219 5.84 23.71 2.62
N SER A 220 5.74 22.43 3.02
CA SER A 220 6.96 21.66 3.20
C SER A 220 7.76 21.84 1.92
N CYS A 221 9.07 22.06 2.04
CA CYS A 221 9.96 21.92 0.91
C CYS A 221 9.88 20.44 0.50
N GLN A 222 8.83 20.05 -0.24
CA GLN A 222 8.78 18.80 -0.96
C GLN A 222 10.07 18.78 -1.78
N GLY A 223 10.96 17.86 -1.42
CA GLY A 223 12.24 17.70 -2.07
C GLY A 223 12.01 17.68 -3.57
N ARG A 224 12.76 18.51 -4.30
CA ARG A 224 12.77 18.43 -5.76
C ARG A 224 13.13 16.99 -6.12
N ASN A 225 12.33 16.33 -6.95
CA ASN A 225 12.66 15.04 -7.55
C ASN A 225 14.01 15.18 -8.25
N VAL A 226 15.06 14.72 -7.58
CA VAL A 226 16.44 14.68 -8.06
C VAL A 226 16.88 13.23 -8.00
N TYR A 227 17.90 12.88 -8.78
CA TYR A 227 18.56 11.59 -8.61
C TYR A 227 19.03 11.43 -7.17
N THR A 228 18.65 10.31 -6.56
CA THR A 228 18.85 10.02 -5.13
C THR A 228 20.23 9.39 -4.86
N ASP A 229 20.96 9.02 -5.92
CA ASP A 229 22.09 8.10 -5.83
C ASP A 229 23.15 8.37 -6.94
N ILE A 230 24.17 7.52 -7.02
CA ILE A 230 25.12 7.45 -8.15
C ILE A 230 24.39 7.25 -9.48
N THR A 231 24.96 7.75 -10.58
CA THR A 231 24.29 7.80 -11.89
C THR A 231 25.21 7.33 -13.01
N GLY A 232 24.63 7.09 -14.20
CA GLY A 232 25.40 6.80 -15.41
C GLY A 232 26.23 5.52 -15.32
N PRO A 233 27.48 5.51 -15.83
CA PRO A 233 28.33 4.32 -15.83
C PRO A 233 28.62 3.75 -14.44
N ASP A 234 28.76 4.59 -13.42
CA ASP A 234 29.04 4.13 -12.05
C ASP A 234 27.86 3.33 -11.49
N LEU A 235 26.63 3.79 -11.76
CA LEU A 235 25.42 3.07 -11.38
C LEU A 235 25.30 1.73 -12.12
N THR A 236 25.37 1.74 -13.45
CA THR A 236 25.15 0.54 -14.28
C THR A 236 26.22 -0.54 -14.07
N SER A 237 27.42 -0.15 -13.60
CA SER A 237 28.51 -1.09 -13.27
C SER A 237 28.60 -1.48 -11.79
N TYR A 238 27.77 -0.91 -10.92
CA TYR A 238 27.79 -1.22 -9.48
C TYR A 238 27.46 -2.70 -9.21
N ARG A 239 28.17 -3.33 -8.27
CA ARG A 239 28.05 -4.78 -7.97
C ARG A 239 27.62 -5.09 -6.53
N GLY A 240 27.37 -4.07 -5.73
CA GLY A 240 27.04 -4.22 -4.32
C GLY A 240 28.25 -4.40 -3.41
N SER A 241 27.98 -4.38 -2.11
CA SER A 241 29.00 -4.46 -1.05
C SER A 241 28.84 -5.65 -0.09
N VAL A 242 27.80 -6.46 -0.27
CA VAL A 242 27.48 -7.58 0.63
C VAL A 242 28.58 -8.64 0.61
N ALA A 243 28.98 -9.08 1.81
CA ALA A 243 29.87 -10.21 2.00
C ALA A 243 29.03 -11.48 2.18
N GLU A 244 29.31 -12.50 1.37
CA GLU A 244 28.61 -13.78 1.43
C GLU A 244 29.01 -14.59 2.67
N PRO A 245 28.04 -15.09 3.47
CA PRO A 245 28.32 -16.07 4.52
C PRO A 245 28.76 -17.42 3.94
N ASP A 246 29.76 -18.04 4.55
CA ASP A 246 30.32 -19.33 4.09
C ASP A 246 29.27 -20.46 4.02
N ASP A 247 28.23 -20.42 4.86
CA ASP A 247 27.17 -21.42 4.94
C ASP A 247 25.81 -20.93 4.41
N PHE A 248 25.78 -19.90 3.55
CA PHE A 248 24.55 -19.35 2.97
C PHE A 248 23.64 -20.42 2.34
N ASP A 249 24.21 -21.27 1.48
CA ASP A 249 23.46 -22.33 0.80
C ASP A 249 22.97 -23.41 1.77
N ASP A 250 23.80 -23.79 2.74
CA ASP A 250 23.46 -24.77 3.76
C ASP A 250 22.31 -24.25 4.65
N PHE A 251 22.34 -22.97 5.01
CA PHE A 251 21.31 -22.30 5.80
C PHE A 251 19.94 -22.40 5.10
N TRP A 252 19.86 -22.01 3.83
CA TRP A 252 18.60 -22.03 3.10
C TRP A 252 18.13 -23.46 2.78
N ARG A 253 19.05 -24.37 2.44
CA ARG A 253 18.70 -25.78 2.23
C ARG A 253 18.06 -26.40 3.47
N ARG A 254 18.68 -26.24 4.65
CA ARG A 254 18.10 -26.72 5.92
C ARG A 254 16.74 -26.09 6.21
N THR A 255 16.62 -24.78 5.99
CA THR A 255 15.39 -24.03 6.21
C THR A 255 14.23 -24.57 5.35
N LEU A 256 14.45 -24.73 4.05
CA LEU A 256 13.42 -25.19 3.12
C LEU A 256 13.13 -26.68 3.26
N SER A 257 14.14 -27.51 3.58
CA SER A 257 13.93 -28.92 3.89
C SER A 257 13.02 -29.10 5.09
N ALA A 258 13.27 -28.39 6.20
CA ALA A 258 12.43 -28.44 7.39
C ALA A 258 10.99 -27.99 7.10
N ALA A 259 10.80 -26.88 6.38
CA ALA A 259 9.46 -26.41 6.00
C ALA A 259 8.69 -27.44 5.14
N ARG A 260 9.40 -28.19 4.28
CA ARG A 260 8.82 -29.23 3.40
C ARG A 260 8.53 -30.55 4.11
N GLU A 261 8.97 -30.74 5.36
CA GLU A 261 8.51 -31.86 6.20
C GLU A 261 7.02 -31.72 6.54
N HIS A 262 6.49 -30.49 6.51
CA HIS A 262 5.06 -30.23 6.63
C HIS A 262 4.38 -30.33 5.25
N PRO A 263 3.28 -31.09 5.12
CA PRO A 263 2.54 -31.16 3.87
C PRO A 263 1.99 -29.78 3.52
N ILE A 264 2.01 -29.41 2.24
CA ILE A 264 1.56 -28.09 1.78
C ILE A 264 0.09 -27.82 2.16
N ALA A 265 -0.74 -28.88 2.11
CA ALA A 265 -2.12 -28.89 2.58
C ALA A 265 -2.89 -27.66 2.13
N VAL A 266 -2.94 -27.43 0.80
CA VAL A 266 -3.65 -26.30 0.22
C VAL A 266 -5.15 -26.45 0.45
N GLN A 267 -5.77 -25.37 0.92
CA GLN A 267 -7.21 -25.20 1.00
C GLN A 267 -7.57 -24.02 0.10
N ALA A 268 -8.59 -24.16 -0.73
CA ALA A 268 -9.01 -23.14 -1.68
C ALA A 268 -10.55 -23.08 -1.70
N ASP A 269 -11.11 -22.15 -0.94
CA ASP A 269 -12.55 -21.98 -0.79
C ASP A 269 -13.04 -20.86 -1.69
N ARG A 270 -13.96 -21.16 -2.62
CA ARG A 270 -14.51 -20.13 -3.53
C ARG A 270 -15.28 -19.08 -2.73
N VAL A 271 -15.00 -17.81 -2.98
CA VAL A 271 -15.69 -16.66 -2.38
C VAL A 271 -16.57 -15.98 -3.40
N ASP A 272 -17.81 -15.65 -3.01
CA ASP A 272 -18.69 -14.83 -3.83
C ASP A 272 -18.31 -13.34 -3.69
N THR A 273 -17.66 -12.81 -4.73
CA THR A 273 -17.23 -11.41 -4.80
C THR A 273 -18.20 -10.54 -5.61
N GLY A 274 -19.21 -11.14 -6.25
CA GLY A 274 -20.06 -10.48 -7.24
C GLY A 274 -19.38 -10.18 -8.58
N LEU A 275 -18.11 -10.56 -8.79
CA LEU A 275 -17.42 -10.40 -10.06
C LEU A 275 -17.90 -11.43 -11.08
N ALA A 276 -18.12 -10.99 -12.32
CA ALA A 276 -18.69 -11.84 -13.38
C ALA A 276 -17.64 -12.54 -14.25
N THR A 277 -16.44 -11.98 -14.36
CA THR A 277 -15.41 -12.42 -15.33
C THR A 277 -14.29 -13.23 -14.70
N VAL A 278 -14.28 -13.34 -13.37
CA VAL A 278 -13.26 -14.07 -12.62
C VAL A 278 -13.90 -14.89 -11.51
N ASP A 279 -13.28 -16.02 -11.19
CA ASP A 279 -13.53 -16.78 -9.96
C ASP A 279 -12.41 -16.46 -8.95
N THR A 280 -12.79 -16.25 -7.69
CA THR A 280 -11.84 -15.97 -6.60
C THR A 280 -11.98 -17.00 -5.48
N TYR A 281 -10.84 -17.43 -4.94
CA TYR A 281 -10.74 -18.40 -3.86
C TYR A 281 -9.93 -17.80 -2.71
N ASP A 282 -10.45 -17.94 -1.49
CA ASP A 282 -9.67 -17.78 -0.27
C ASP A 282 -8.75 -18.99 -0.14
N VAL A 283 -7.45 -18.76 -0.21
CA VAL A 283 -6.45 -19.82 -0.18
C VAL A 283 -5.71 -19.81 1.15
N SER A 284 -5.51 -20.99 1.71
CA SER A 284 -4.60 -21.22 2.83
C SER A 284 -3.62 -22.33 2.51
N PHE A 285 -2.35 -22.18 2.86
CA PHE A 285 -1.32 -23.22 2.71
C PHE A 285 -0.31 -23.21 3.87
N ALA A 286 0.45 -24.30 4.00
CA ALA A 286 1.49 -24.45 5.03
C ALA A 286 2.81 -23.79 4.61
N GLY A 287 3.16 -22.68 5.27
CA GLY A 287 4.42 -21.94 5.11
C GLY A 287 5.52 -22.41 6.05
N TRP A 288 6.23 -21.46 6.65
CA TRP A 288 7.22 -21.69 7.72
C TRP A 288 6.63 -22.51 8.87
N ASP A 289 7.33 -23.58 9.26
CA ASP A 289 6.97 -24.45 10.39
C ASP A 289 5.52 -24.99 10.32
N GLY A 290 4.99 -25.16 9.11
CA GLY A 290 3.61 -25.60 8.89
C GLY A 290 2.53 -24.56 9.20
N GLN A 291 2.91 -23.33 9.55
CA GLN A 291 1.99 -22.23 9.88
C GLN A 291 1.13 -21.87 8.66
N ARG A 292 -0.13 -21.50 8.91
CA ARG A 292 -1.09 -21.24 7.84
C ARG A 292 -0.93 -19.83 7.29
N ILE A 293 -0.65 -19.74 5.99
CA ILE A 293 -0.50 -18.50 5.24
C ILE A 293 -1.72 -18.31 4.37
N ALA A 294 -2.29 -17.11 4.40
CA ALA A 294 -3.43 -16.75 3.59
C ALA A 294 -2.99 -16.23 2.21
N ALA A 295 -3.83 -16.40 1.20
CA ALA A 295 -3.62 -15.87 -0.14
C ALA A 295 -4.96 -15.67 -0.85
N TRP A 296 -4.98 -14.87 -1.91
CA TRP A 296 -6.07 -14.87 -2.88
C TRP A 296 -5.62 -15.64 -4.13
N LEU A 297 -6.45 -16.57 -4.60
CA LEU A 297 -6.32 -17.10 -5.96
C LEU A 297 -7.45 -16.52 -6.81
N THR A 298 -7.10 -15.78 -7.86
CA THR A 298 -8.05 -15.25 -8.83
C THR A 298 -7.75 -15.82 -10.21
N VAL A 299 -8.76 -16.40 -10.86
CA VAL A 299 -8.66 -17.05 -12.18
C VAL A 299 -9.80 -16.56 -13.09
N PRO A 300 -9.68 -16.65 -14.43
CA PRO A 300 -10.81 -16.45 -15.34
C PRO A 300 -12.04 -17.28 -14.92
N ALA A 301 -13.23 -16.71 -15.03
CA ALA A 301 -14.45 -17.42 -14.66
C ALA A 301 -14.62 -18.71 -15.49
N GLY A 302 -14.98 -19.81 -14.83
CA GLY A 302 -15.16 -21.12 -15.47
C GLY A 302 -13.86 -21.88 -15.76
N SER A 303 -12.74 -21.46 -15.16
CA SER A 303 -11.48 -22.22 -15.22
C SER A 303 -11.64 -23.62 -14.62
N SER A 304 -10.91 -24.60 -15.15
CA SER A 304 -11.02 -25.99 -14.70
C SER A 304 -9.69 -26.74 -14.83
N ALA A 305 -9.53 -27.80 -14.04
CA ALA A 305 -8.37 -28.68 -14.08
C ALA A 305 -8.16 -29.39 -15.43
N ALA A 306 -9.17 -29.42 -16.31
CA ALA A 306 -9.03 -29.99 -17.65
C ALA A 306 -8.17 -29.10 -18.58
N ALA A 307 -8.01 -27.82 -18.24
CA ALA A 307 -7.16 -26.87 -18.95
C ALA A 307 -6.44 -25.95 -17.93
N PRO A 308 -5.41 -26.46 -17.23
CA PRO A 308 -4.67 -25.70 -16.23
C PRO A 308 -4.04 -24.43 -16.82
N LEU A 309 -4.06 -23.37 -16.03
CA LEU A 309 -3.60 -22.05 -16.44
C LEU A 309 -2.12 -21.84 -16.11
N PRO A 310 -1.37 -21.07 -16.91
CA PRO A 310 -0.14 -20.49 -16.40
C PRO A 310 -0.46 -19.58 -15.19
N ALA A 311 0.50 -19.39 -14.29
CA ALA A 311 0.28 -18.63 -13.07
C ALA A 311 1.33 -17.55 -12.82
N VAL A 312 0.89 -16.48 -12.15
CA VAL A 312 1.73 -15.50 -11.49
C VAL A 312 1.51 -15.65 -9.99
N VAL A 313 2.60 -15.92 -9.25
CA VAL A 313 2.64 -15.79 -7.79
C VAL A 313 3.15 -14.39 -7.46
N GLU A 314 2.33 -13.59 -6.79
CA GLU A 314 2.63 -12.18 -6.50
C GLU A 314 2.89 -11.96 -5.01
N TYR A 315 3.93 -11.18 -4.72
CA TYR A 315 4.35 -10.79 -3.37
C TYR A 315 4.14 -9.30 -3.10
N ILE A 316 3.94 -8.93 -1.84
CA ILE A 316 3.39 -7.63 -1.44
C ILE A 316 4.46 -6.71 -0.85
N GLY A 317 4.32 -5.41 -1.15
CA GLY A 317 5.15 -4.34 -0.59
C GLY A 317 5.03 -4.19 0.93
N TYR A 318 6.04 -3.58 1.55
CA TYR A 318 6.14 -3.44 3.01
C TYR A 318 4.91 -2.75 3.63
N GLY A 319 4.45 -3.26 4.76
CA GLY A 319 3.26 -2.82 5.48
C GLY A 319 1.93 -3.27 4.88
N GLY A 320 1.93 -3.85 3.67
CA GLY A 320 0.74 -4.35 2.99
C GLY A 320 0.37 -5.77 3.39
N GLY A 321 -0.84 -6.17 3.00
CA GLY A 321 -1.35 -7.53 3.06
C GLY A 321 -2.19 -7.81 1.83
N ARG A 322 -2.77 -9.01 1.73
CA ARG A 322 -3.49 -9.48 0.53
C ARG A 322 -4.69 -8.62 0.10
N GLY A 323 -5.16 -7.72 0.97
CA GLY A 323 -6.24 -6.77 0.66
C GLY A 323 -7.57 -7.46 0.39
N LEU A 324 -8.49 -6.73 -0.25
CA LEU A 324 -9.76 -7.27 -0.68
C LEU A 324 -9.60 -8.07 -1.99
N PRO A 325 -10.41 -9.15 -2.20
CA PRO A 325 -10.31 -10.00 -3.39
C PRO A 325 -10.62 -9.28 -4.71
N THR A 326 -11.19 -8.07 -4.67
CA THR A 326 -11.57 -7.26 -5.83
C THR A 326 -10.49 -6.27 -6.29
N GLU A 327 -9.38 -6.14 -5.55
CA GLU A 327 -8.37 -5.09 -5.80
C GLU A 327 -7.44 -5.41 -6.98
N ARG A 328 -7.15 -6.70 -7.25
CA ARG A 328 -6.12 -7.12 -8.23
C ARG A 328 -6.67 -8.11 -9.24
N LEU A 329 -7.18 -7.57 -10.35
CA LEU A 329 -7.86 -8.36 -11.40
C LEU A 329 -7.06 -8.52 -12.69
N LEU A 330 -5.93 -7.83 -12.83
CA LEU A 330 -5.22 -7.67 -14.11
C LEU A 330 -4.79 -9.01 -14.71
N TRP A 331 -4.09 -9.84 -13.94
CA TRP A 331 -3.51 -11.09 -14.45
C TRP A 331 -4.58 -12.12 -14.80
N ALA A 332 -5.61 -12.26 -13.95
CA ALA A 332 -6.78 -13.09 -14.25
C ALA A 332 -7.51 -12.60 -15.51
N SER A 333 -7.67 -11.29 -15.68
CA SER A 333 -8.24 -10.71 -16.90
C SER A 333 -7.38 -10.96 -18.15
N ALA A 334 -6.09 -11.26 -17.97
CA ALA A 334 -5.17 -11.62 -19.04
C ALA A 334 -5.12 -13.13 -19.34
N GLY A 335 -5.92 -13.95 -18.65
CA GLY A 335 -5.94 -15.41 -18.82
C GLY A 335 -4.91 -16.16 -17.97
N VAL A 336 -4.38 -15.53 -16.92
CA VAL A 336 -3.32 -16.08 -16.05
C VAL A 336 -3.88 -16.25 -14.64
N ALA A 337 -3.64 -17.41 -14.01
CA ALA A 337 -3.98 -17.60 -12.61
C ALA A 337 -3.13 -16.68 -11.72
N HIS A 338 -3.76 -15.96 -10.80
CA HIS A 338 -3.08 -15.02 -9.93
C HIS A 338 -3.16 -15.50 -8.48
N LEU A 339 -2.03 -15.95 -7.93
CA LEU A 339 -1.90 -16.28 -6.51
C LEU A 339 -1.19 -15.13 -5.79
N LEU A 340 -1.96 -14.30 -5.07
CA LEU A 340 -1.44 -13.19 -4.27
C LEU A 340 -1.21 -13.66 -2.84
N MET A 341 0.06 -13.85 -2.46
CA MET A 341 0.41 -14.31 -1.11
C MET A 341 0.31 -13.17 -0.10
N ASP A 342 -0.41 -13.40 1.00
CA ASP A 342 -0.45 -12.47 2.13
C ASP A 342 0.89 -12.41 2.87
N THR A 343 1.09 -11.35 3.66
CA THR A 343 2.38 -11.10 4.33
C THR A 343 2.24 -11.26 5.85
N ARG A 344 2.86 -12.31 6.40
CA ARG A 344 2.78 -12.65 7.84
C ARG A 344 3.03 -11.45 8.76
N GLY A 345 2.09 -11.18 9.66
CA GLY A 345 2.19 -10.15 10.69
C GLY A 345 2.28 -8.71 10.17
N GLN A 346 2.05 -8.48 8.88
CA GLN A 346 1.90 -7.15 8.27
C GLN A 346 0.41 -6.93 7.93
N GLY A 347 0.07 -6.21 6.85
CA GLY A 347 -1.32 -5.99 6.50
C GLY A 347 -2.03 -4.91 7.31
N SER A 348 -1.30 -3.85 7.70
CA SER A 348 -1.86 -2.75 8.52
C SER A 348 -1.31 -1.37 8.18
N GLY A 349 -0.46 -1.28 7.15
CA GLY A 349 0.08 -0.01 6.65
C GLY A 349 -0.78 0.61 5.57
N TRP A 350 -0.95 -0.08 4.44
CA TRP A 350 -1.68 0.45 3.27
C TRP A 350 -2.68 -0.53 2.63
N ALA A 351 -2.61 -1.82 2.97
CA ALA A 351 -3.59 -2.85 2.61
C ALA A 351 -3.77 -3.82 3.79
N THR A 352 -4.97 -4.37 3.96
CA THR A 352 -5.28 -5.31 5.05
C THR A 352 -4.64 -6.68 4.80
N GLY A 353 -4.27 -7.39 5.87
CA GLY A 353 -3.79 -8.77 5.82
C GLY A 353 -4.38 -9.59 6.95
N ASP A 354 -4.41 -10.91 6.76
CA ASP A 354 -5.10 -11.87 7.62
C ASP A 354 -4.12 -12.90 8.23
N THR A 355 -2.87 -12.94 7.76
CA THR A 355 -1.86 -13.90 8.21
C THR A 355 -1.11 -13.38 9.43
N PRO A 356 -1.14 -14.07 10.58
CA PRO A 356 -0.37 -13.67 11.76
C PRO A 356 1.12 -14.03 11.62
N ASP A 357 1.97 -13.40 12.44
CA ASP A 357 3.33 -13.88 12.73
C ASP A 357 3.41 -14.20 14.23
N PRO A 358 3.06 -15.43 14.65
CA PRO A 358 2.93 -15.78 16.07
C PRO A 358 4.29 -15.93 16.77
N ASP A 359 5.37 -16.08 16.00
CA ASP A 359 6.71 -16.29 16.51
C ASP A 359 7.24 -14.99 17.10
N GLY A 360 7.26 -14.91 18.42
CA GLY A 360 7.80 -13.77 19.14
C GLY A 360 9.28 -13.56 18.80
N THR A 361 9.67 -12.30 18.65
CA THR A 361 11.06 -11.91 18.53
C THR A 361 11.52 -11.12 19.75
N GLY A 362 12.81 -11.11 20.03
CA GLY A 362 13.41 -10.25 21.06
C GLY A 362 13.22 -8.75 20.77
N PRO A 363 13.92 -7.86 21.51
CA PRO A 363 13.81 -6.41 21.33
C PRO A 363 14.01 -5.97 19.88
N ALA A 364 13.13 -5.09 19.40
CA ALA A 364 13.11 -4.57 18.03
C ALA A 364 12.57 -3.13 18.02
N ILE A 365 12.84 -2.39 16.95
CA ILE A 365 12.15 -1.11 16.69
C ILE A 365 10.70 -1.35 16.21
N PRO A 366 9.83 -0.32 16.17
CA PRO A 366 8.55 -0.43 15.48
C PRO A 366 8.74 -0.73 13.99
N GLY A 367 8.18 -1.84 13.52
CA GLY A 367 8.37 -2.37 12.17
C GLY A 367 8.72 -3.86 12.20
N VAL A 368 9.20 -4.41 11.09
CA VAL A 368 9.63 -5.81 10.96
C VAL A 368 11.11 -5.96 10.60
N MET A 369 11.80 -4.89 10.17
CA MET A 369 13.19 -5.00 9.68
C MET A 369 14.17 -5.45 10.75
N THR A 370 13.83 -5.33 12.04
CA THR A 370 14.72 -5.70 13.16
C THR A 370 14.18 -6.81 14.06
N ARG A 371 13.03 -7.39 13.71
CA ARG A 371 12.44 -8.51 14.44
C ARG A 371 13.34 -9.74 14.31
N GLY A 372 13.99 -10.11 15.40
CA GLY A 372 14.88 -11.28 15.47
C GLY A 372 16.23 -11.07 14.78
N ILE A 373 16.64 -9.83 14.51
CA ILE A 373 17.85 -9.52 13.71
C ILE A 373 19.18 -9.95 14.35
N GLU A 374 19.16 -10.39 15.60
CA GLU A 374 20.35 -10.86 16.31
C GLU A 374 20.88 -12.21 15.80
N SER A 375 20.07 -12.98 15.06
CA SER A 375 20.46 -14.24 14.43
C SER A 375 19.69 -14.46 13.12
N PRO A 376 20.31 -15.01 12.06
CA PRO A 376 19.58 -15.43 10.86
C PRO A 376 18.51 -16.48 11.16
N ASP A 377 18.67 -17.27 12.23
CA ASP A 377 17.70 -18.30 12.57
C ASP A 377 16.35 -17.76 13.08
N THR A 378 16.37 -16.61 13.74
CA THR A 378 15.18 -16.00 14.37
C THR A 378 14.65 -14.80 13.59
N TYR A 379 15.36 -14.38 12.55
CA TYR A 379 15.03 -13.21 11.77
C TYR A 379 13.69 -13.36 11.02
N TYR A 380 12.89 -12.29 11.04
CA TYR A 380 11.56 -12.25 10.43
C TYR A 380 11.55 -12.69 8.95
N PHE A 381 12.51 -12.20 8.16
CA PHE A 381 12.55 -12.52 6.72
C PHE A 381 12.93 -13.98 6.42
N ARG A 382 13.44 -14.76 7.39
CA ARG A 382 13.56 -16.22 7.22
C ARG A 382 12.19 -16.85 7.06
N ARG A 383 11.25 -16.48 7.93
CA ARG A 383 9.89 -17.01 7.92
C ARG A 383 9.13 -16.54 6.68
N LEU A 384 9.17 -15.24 6.40
CA LEU A 384 8.47 -14.68 5.24
C LEU A 384 9.02 -15.19 3.90
N THR A 385 10.34 -15.33 3.75
CA THR A 385 10.92 -15.91 2.52
C THR A 385 10.58 -17.39 2.38
N THR A 386 10.52 -18.13 3.50
CA THR A 386 10.05 -19.52 3.49
C THR A 386 8.61 -19.59 3.00
N ASP A 387 7.71 -18.73 3.49
CA ASP A 387 6.33 -18.66 2.99
C ASP A 387 6.28 -18.34 1.49
N ALA A 388 7.12 -17.40 1.03
CA ALA A 388 7.18 -17.02 -0.38
C ALA A 388 7.59 -18.18 -1.30
N VAL A 389 8.54 -19.00 -0.86
CA VAL A 389 8.91 -20.26 -1.55
C VAL A 389 7.75 -21.25 -1.50
N ARG A 390 7.11 -21.41 -0.33
CA ARG A 390 5.98 -22.32 -0.14
C ARG A 390 4.73 -21.89 -0.93
N ALA A 391 4.58 -20.62 -1.26
CA ALA A 391 3.51 -20.15 -2.15
C ALA A 391 3.68 -20.70 -3.58
N VAL A 392 4.92 -20.89 -4.05
CA VAL A 392 5.17 -21.58 -5.33
C VAL A 392 4.85 -23.07 -5.22
N ASP A 393 5.21 -23.71 -4.10
CA ASP A 393 4.82 -25.10 -3.83
C ASP A 393 3.27 -25.23 -3.79
N ALA A 394 2.55 -24.26 -3.20
CA ALA A 394 1.08 -24.23 -3.19
C ALA A 394 0.49 -24.01 -4.59
N ALA A 395 1.08 -23.12 -5.39
CA ALA A 395 0.66 -22.91 -6.78
C ALA A 395 0.80 -24.21 -7.61
N ARG A 396 1.86 -24.99 -7.37
CA ARG A 396 2.09 -26.29 -8.03
C ARG A 396 1.14 -27.40 -7.56
N ASP A 397 0.55 -27.28 -6.37
CA ASP A 397 -0.39 -28.25 -5.80
C ASP A 397 -1.85 -28.00 -6.24
N LEU A 398 -2.13 -26.82 -6.82
CA LEU A 398 -3.47 -26.45 -7.29
C LEU A 398 -3.72 -27.00 -8.71
N ASP A 399 -4.69 -27.90 -8.87
CA ASP A 399 -5.07 -28.48 -10.18
C ASP A 399 -5.49 -27.46 -11.25
N LEU A 400 -5.87 -26.24 -10.84
CA LEU A 400 -6.18 -25.14 -11.75
C LEU A 400 -4.95 -24.51 -12.41
N ILE A 401 -3.76 -24.80 -11.89
CA ILE A 401 -2.50 -24.19 -12.30
C ILE A 401 -1.61 -25.23 -12.98
N ASP A 402 -1.02 -24.83 -14.09
CA ASP A 402 0.07 -25.55 -14.73
C ASP A 402 1.38 -25.28 -13.96
N GLY A 403 1.81 -26.27 -13.18
CA GLY A 403 2.98 -26.16 -12.29
C GLY A 403 4.31 -25.88 -12.98
N ASP A 404 4.39 -26.12 -14.30
CA ASP A 404 5.58 -25.85 -15.13
C ASP A 404 5.57 -24.44 -15.74
N ARG A 405 4.45 -23.71 -15.65
CA ARG A 405 4.29 -22.35 -16.19
C ARG A 405 3.97 -21.33 -15.10
N ILE A 406 4.90 -21.22 -14.14
CA ILE A 406 4.79 -20.27 -13.02
C ILE A 406 5.83 -19.15 -13.15
N ALA A 407 5.36 -17.90 -13.13
CA ALA A 407 6.19 -16.73 -12.94
C ALA A 407 5.99 -16.14 -11.53
N VAL A 408 7.00 -15.41 -11.04
CA VAL A 408 6.89 -14.66 -9.78
C VAL A 408 7.01 -13.15 -10.02
N LEU A 409 6.27 -12.36 -9.25
CA LEU A 409 6.19 -10.91 -9.42
C LEU A 409 6.14 -10.22 -8.06
N GLY A 410 6.74 -9.04 -7.96
CA GLY A 410 6.53 -8.20 -6.79
C GLY A 410 7.23 -6.85 -6.90
N GLY A 411 6.69 -5.86 -6.18
CA GLY A 411 7.26 -4.52 -6.06
C GLY A 411 7.83 -4.25 -4.68
N SER A 412 8.95 -3.50 -4.60
CA SER A 412 9.56 -3.12 -3.31
C SER A 412 9.90 -4.38 -2.48
N GLN A 413 9.35 -4.55 -1.27
CA GLN A 413 9.49 -5.79 -0.48
C GLN A 413 9.13 -7.04 -1.30
N GLY A 414 8.04 -6.99 -2.08
CA GLY A 414 7.64 -8.08 -2.94
C GLY A 414 8.66 -8.38 -4.04
N GLY A 415 9.37 -7.35 -4.52
CA GLY A 415 10.46 -7.50 -5.49
C GLY A 415 11.68 -8.20 -4.89
N GLY A 416 12.03 -7.84 -3.64
CA GLY A 416 13.05 -8.56 -2.87
C GLY A 416 12.69 -10.02 -2.64
N LEU A 417 11.42 -10.31 -2.30
CA LEU A 417 10.92 -11.69 -2.16
C LEU A 417 10.95 -12.44 -3.50
N ALA A 418 10.58 -11.81 -4.61
CA ALA A 418 10.66 -12.42 -5.93
C ALA A 418 12.10 -12.82 -6.30
N ILE A 419 13.09 -11.97 -5.96
CA ILE A 419 14.51 -12.28 -6.13
C ILE A 419 14.94 -13.44 -5.22
N ALA A 420 14.55 -13.41 -3.95
CA ALA A 420 14.87 -14.48 -3.01
C ALA A 420 14.32 -15.83 -3.47
N VAL A 421 13.05 -15.88 -3.86
CA VAL A 421 12.40 -17.07 -4.39
C VAL A 421 13.08 -17.57 -5.66
N ALA A 422 13.46 -16.68 -6.57
CA ALA A 422 14.16 -17.08 -7.79
C ALA A 422 15.55 -17.70 -7.56
N GLY A 423 16.23 -17.30 -6.47
CA GLY A 423 17.48 -17.93 -6.05
C GLY A 423 17.31 -19.24 -5.27
N LEU A 424 16.07 -19.56 -4.86
CA LEU A 424 15.75 -20.71 -3.99
C LEU A 424 14.85 -21.76 -4.65
N VAL A 425 14.17 -21.40 -5.74
CA VAL A 425 13.21 -22.24 -6.45
C VAL A 425 13.64 -22.41 -7.90
N GLU A 426 13.84 -23.67 -8.29
CA GLU A 426 14.11 -24.03 -9.68
C GLU A 426 12.82 -24.11 -10.51
N GLY A 427 12.96 -24.00 -11.83
CA GLY A 427 11.87 -24.22 -12.79
C GLY A 427 10.83 -23.10 -12.84
N LEU A 428 11.18 -21.88 -12.42
CA LEU A 428 10.33 -20.71 -12.67
C LEU A 428 10.41 -20.33 -14.16
N ALA A 429 9.25 -20.07 -14.76
CA ALA A 429 9.16 -19.61 -16.14
C ALA A 429 9.77 -18.21 -16.29
N GLY A 430 9.58 -17.31 -15.31
CA GLY A 430 10.11 -15.95 -15.34
C GLY A 430 9.90 -15.18 -14.03
N VAL A 431 10.61 -14.05 -13.90
CA VAL A 431 10.66 -13.24 -12.67
C VAL A 431 10.50 -11.76 -13.02
N PHE A 432 9.67 -11.05 -12.27
CA PHE A 432 9.41 -9.61 -12.45
C PHE A 432 9.67 -8.82 -11.16
N PRO A 433 10.95 -8.59 -10.77
CA PRO A 433 11.29 -7.76 -9.62
C PRO A 433 11.16 -6.28 -9.97
N ARG A 434 10.23 -5.58 -9.32
CA ARG A 434 9.97 -4.16 -9.57
C ARG A 434 10.50 -3.31 -8.43
N VAL A 435 11.35 -2.33 -8.72
CA VAL A 435 11.99 -1.44 -7.72
C VAL A 435 12.36 -2.19 -6.41
N PRO A 436 13.14 -3.30 -6.50
CA PRO A 436 13.25 -4.27 -5.42
C PRO A 436 13.91 -3.70 -4.15
N PHE A 437 13.25 -3.94 -3.02
CA PHE A 437 13.78 -3.73 -1.67
C PHE A 437 14.63 -4.94 -1.23
N LEU A 438 15.18 -4.90 -0.01
CA LEU A 438 15.99 -5.97 0.60
C LEU A 438 17.27 -6.30 -0.18
N CYS A 439 17.86 -5.30 -0.84
CA CYS A 439 19.07 -5.44 -1.63
C CYS A 439 20.17 -4.53 -1.08
N ASP A 440 21.38 -5.05 -0.95
CA ASP A 440 22.58 -4.35 -0.46
C ASP A 440 22.32 -3.51 0.80
N HIS A 441 21.82 -4.17 1.84
CA HIS A 441 21.31 -3.52 3.06
C HIS A 441 22.30 -2.53 3.67
N ARG A 442 23.58 -2.91 3.72
CA ARG A 442 24.64 -2.06 4.31
C ARG A 442 24.81 -0.78 3.52
N HIS A 443 24.87 -0.86 2.19
CA HIS A 443 24.96 0.31 1.34
C HIS A 443 23.70 1.18 1.48
N ALA A 444 22.52 0.57 1.45
CA ALA A 444 21.25 1.28 1.60
C ALA A 444 21.20 2.17 2.85
N THR A 445 21.60 1.62 4.02
CA THR A 445 21.63 2.38 5.29
C THR A 445 22.60 3.56 5.33
N GLN A 446 23.52 3.65 4.37
CA GLN A 446 24.51 4.72 4.28
C GLN A 446 24.07 5.87 3.36
N ILE A 447 23.14 5.60 2.44
CA ILE A 447 22.79 6.53 1.36
C ILE A 447 21.34 7.02 1.39
N THR A 448 20.45 6.34 2.14
CA THR A 448 19.06 6.79 2.31
C THR A 448 18.66 6.88 3.79
N ASP A 449 17.83 7.89 4.09
CA ASP A 449 17.13 8.06 5.37
C ASP A 449 15.68 7.58 5.31
N ALA A 450 15.23 7.03 4.18
CA ALA A 450 13.87 6.56 4.01
C ALA A 450 13.62 5.22 4.75
N TYR A 451 12.43 5.11 5.32
CA TYR A 451 11.90 3.84 5.80
C TYR A 451 11.51 2.96 4.59
N PRO A 452 11.68 1.62 4.67
CA PRO A 452 12.00 0.85 5.89
C PRO A 452 13.50 0.65 6.20
N TYR A 453 14.46 0.96 5.32
CA TYR A 453 15.88 0.78 5.65
C TYR A 453 16.31 1.56 6.90
N HIS A 454 15.70 2.72 7.15
CA HIS A 454 15.98 3.53 8.35
C HIS A 454 15.69 2.80 9.67
N GLU A 455 14.83 1.79 9.70
CA GLU A 455 14.62 0.95 10.89
C GLU A 455 15.91 0.30 11.39
N LEU A 456 16.80 -0.08 10.46
CA LEU A 456 18.12 -0.65 10.78
C LEU A 456 19.02 0.41 11.42
N VAL A 457 18.96 1.65 10.93
CA VAL A 457 19.72 2.78 11.44
C VAL A 457 19.27 3.11 12.87
N ASP A 458 17.95 3.21 13.09
CA ASP A 458 17.34 3.44 14.41
C ASP A 458 17.75 2.37 15.43
N TYR A 459 17.71 1.10 15.02
CA TYR A 459 18.14 -0.02 15.85
C TYR A 459 19.64 0.06 16.17
N LEU A 460 20.51 0.24 15.17
CA LEU A 460 21.96 0.31 15.36
C LEU A 460 22.40 1.55 16.16
N ALA A 461 21.65 2.66 16.09
CA ALA A 461 21.88 3.85 16.92
C ALA A 461 21.70 3.56 18.42
N THR A 462 20.83 2.61 18.76
CA THR A 462 20.62 2.11 20.13
C THR A 462 21.60 0.98 20.47
N HIS A 463 21.72 0.00 19.58
CA HIS A 463 22.55 -1.20 19.69
C HIS A 463 23.94 -0.99 19.06
N ARG A 464 24.67 0.01 19.56
CA ARG A 464 25.87 0.61 18.93
C ARG A 464 27.02 -0.33 18.60
N THR A 465 27.10 -1.50 19.24
CA THR A 465 28.17 -2.49 19.03
C THR A 465 27.70 -3.70 18.22
N ALA A 466 26.47 -3.68 17.71
CA ALA A 466 25.86 -4.82 17.03
C ALA A 466 26.04 -4.80 15.50
N THR A 467 26.72 -3.79 14.93
CA THR A 467 26.82 -3.56 13.49
C THR A 467 27.23 -4.81 12.70
N ASP A 468 28.33 -5.46 13.07
CA ASP A 468 28.83 -6.63 12.32
C ASP A 468 27.90 -7.84 12.45
N ARG A 469 27.32 -8.06 13.64
CA ARG A 469 26.33 -9.12 13.85
C ARG A 469 25.08 -8.89 13.00
N VAL A 470 24.53 -7.67 13.01
CA VAL A 470 23.33 -7.30 12.27
C VAL A 470 23.54 -7.47 10.77
N PHE A 471 24.63 -6.94 10.21
CA PHE A 471 24.89 -7.11 8.79
C PHE A 471 25.29 -8.54 8.42
N GLY A 472 25.85 -9.31 9.35
CA GLY A 472 26.03 -10.76 9.20
C GLY A 472 24.71 -11.51 9.09
N THR A 473 23.70 -11.17 9.92
CA THR A 473 22.33 -11.70 9.80
C THR A 473 21.69 -11.29 8.47
N LEU A 474 21.74 -10.01 8.12
CA LEU A 474 21.08 -9.47 6.92
C LEU A 474 21.64 -10.05 5.62
N ALA A 475 22.92 -10.45 5.59
CA ALA A 475 23.53 -11.04 4.41
C ALA A 475 22.78 -12.30 3.91
N TYR A 476 22.23 -13.13 4.80
CA TYR A 476 21.44 -14.31 4.41
C TYR A 476 20.14 -13.99 3.68
N PHE A 477 19.66 -12.74 3.77
CA PHE A 477 18.40 -12.29 3.21
C PHE A 477 18.60 -11.20 2.15
N ASP A 478 19.86 -10.94 1.76
CA ASP A 478 20.18 -9.92 0.78
C ASP A 478 19.89 -10.41 -0.64
N GLY A 479 19.03 -9.67 -1.34
CA GLY A 479 18.63 -9.97 -2.70
C GLY A 479 19.81 -10.10 -3.67
N VAL A 480 20.95 -9.45 -3.40
CA VAL A 480 22.16 -9.59 -4.22
C VAL A 480 22.69 -11.04 -4.21
N LEU A 481 22.72 -11.69 -3.04
CA LEU A 481 23.22 -13.07 -2.92
C LEU A 481 22.24 -14.10 -3.46
N HIS A 482 20.93 -13.83 -3.37
CA HIS A 482 19.91 -14.64 -4.02
C HIS A 482 19.92 -14.50 -5.54
N ALA A 483 20.09 -13.27 -6.06
CA ALA A 483 20.18 -13.01 -7.49
C ALA A 483 21.32 -13.80 -8.15
N ALA A 484 22.46 -13.92 -7.48
CA ALA A 484 23.61 -14.71 -7.95
C ALA A 484 23.31 -16.20 -8.18
N ARG A 485 22.20 -16.71 -7.63
CA ARG A 485 21.74 -18.10 -7.75
C ARG A 485 20.57 -18.27 -8.72
N ALA A 486 19.93 -17.18 -9.13
CA ALA A 486 18.72 -17.23 -9.94
C ALA A 486 19.01 -17.50 -11.42
N SER A 487 18.41 -18.55 -11.98
CA SER A 487 18.61 -18.97 -13.37
C SER A 487 17.49 -18.57 -14.33
N ALA A 488 16.31 -18.23 -13.81
CA ALA A 488 15.14 -17.85 -14.61
C ALA A 488 15.35 -16.52 -15.37
N PRO A 489 14.68 -16.33 -16.52
CA PRO A 489 14.68 -15.04 -17.19
C PRO A 489 13.99 -13.98 -16.31
N ALA A 490 14.58 -12.79 -16.22
CA ALA A 490 14.06 -11.72 -15.37
C ALA A 490 13.89 -10.38 -16.10
N TRP A 491 12.84 -9.67 -15.74
CA TRP A 491 12.57 -8.29 -16.17
C TRP A 491 12.49 -7.39 -14.96
N PHE A 492 13.62 -6.77 -14.65
CA PHE A 492 13.73 -5.81 -13.56
C PHE A 492 13.13 -4.46 -13.96
N SER A 493 12.72 -3.69 -12.95
CA SER A 493 12.60 -2.24 -13.10
C SER A 493 13.35 -1.48 -12.01
N VAL A 494 13.78 -0.28 -12.38
CA VAL A 494 14.46 0.66 -11.49
C VAL A 494 13.94 2.06 -11.75
N ALA A 495 13.80 2.85 -10.70
CA ALA A 495 13.39 4.24 -10.78
C ALA A 495 14.51 5.15 -10.23
N LEU A 496 15.04 6.05 -11.06
CA LEU A 496 16.30 6.74 -10.77
C LEU A 496 16.19 7.83 -9.70
N MET A 497 14.97 8.19 -9.29
CA MET A 497 14.69 9.13 -8.21
C MET A 497 14.06 8.44 -7.00
N ASP A 498 14.13 7.10 -6.91
CA ASP A 498 13.60 6.34 -5.78
C ASP A 498 14.45 6.56 -4.53
N PRO A 499 13.90 7.17 -3.45
CA PRO A 499 14.61 7.33 -2.19
C PRO A 499 14.47 6.11 -1.27
N ILE A 500 13.49 5.24 -1.50
CA ILE A 500 13.16 4.08 -0.64
C ILE A 500 14.03 2.89 -1.04
N CYS A 501 14.08 2.59 -2.34
CA CYS A 501 14.94 1.55 -2.91
C CYS A 501 15.95 2.22 -3.84
N PRO A 502 17.07 2.76 -3.30
CA PRO A 502 18.02 3.53 -4.08
C PRO A 502 18.52 2.75 -5.31
N PRO A 503 18.66 3.40 -6.49
CA PRO A 503 19.03 2.75 -7.74
C PRO A 503 20.24 1.83 -7.64
N SER A 504 21.28 2.19 -6.88
CA SER A 504 22.49 1.36 -6.75
C SER A 504 22.19 0.02 -6.09
N THR A 505 21.27 -0.03 -5.13
CA THR A 505 20.88 -1.30 -4.47
C THR A 505 20.14 -2.23 -5.46
N VAL A 506 19.27 -1.66 -6.30
CA VAL A 506 18.59 -2.38 -7.38
C VAL A 506 19.61 -2.89 -8.43
N TYR A 507 20.54 -2.04 -8.84
CA TYR A 507 21.58 -2.42 -9.80
C TYR A 507 22.54 -3.46 -9.23
N ALA A 508 22.81 -3.49 -7.93
CA ALA A 508 23.60 -4.55 -7.31
C ALA A 508 22.95 -5.92 -7.54
N ALA A 509 21.65 -6.06 -7.25
CA ALA A 509 20.92 -7.31 -7.46
C ALA A 509 20.78 -7.65 -8.95
N TYR A 510 20.41 -6.67 -9.79
CA TYR A 510 20.33 -6.86 -11.23
C TYR A 510 21.67 -7.34 -11.80
N ASN A 511 22.78 -6.72 -11.42
CA ASN A 511 24.09 -7.07 -11.95
C ASN A 511 24.60 -8.43 -11.45
N ALA A 512 24.24 -8.84 -10.23
CA ALA A 512 24.52 -10.17 -9.69
C ALA A 512 23.68 -11.29 -10.34
N TRP A 513 22.51 -10.96 -10.90
CA TRP A 513 21.60 -11.96 -11.50
C TRP A 513 22.28 -12.89 -12.50
N ALA A 514 22.20 -14.20 -12.28
CA ALA A 514 22.94 -15.21 -13.04
C ALA A 514 22.25 -15.63 -14.36
N GLY A 515 20.92 -15.61 -14.41
CA GLY A 515 20.12 -15.93 -15.59
C GLY A 515 20.05 -14.81 -16.64
N PRO A 516 19.25 -15.02 -17.72
CA PRO A 516 18.91 -13.95 -18.65
C PRO A 516 18.20 -12.81 -17.93
N LYS A 517 18.53 -11.56 -18.28
CA LYS A 517 17.99 -10.38 -17.60
C LYS A 517 17.84 -9.18 -18.50
N GLU A 518 16.80 -8.41 -18.25
CA GLU A 518 16.54 -7.09 -18.80
C GLU A 518 16.19 -6.14 -17.65
N ILE A 519 16.39 -4.84 -17.86
CA ILE A 519 16.00 -3.80 -16.91
C ILE A 519 15.31 -2.64 -17.62
N THR A 520 14.12 -2.30 -17.14
CA THR A 520 13.40 -1.08 -17.53
C THR A 520 13.81 0.06 -16.60
N VAL A 521 14.27 1.18 -17.16
CA VAL A 521 14.72 2.34 -16.39
C VAL A 521 13.68 3.46 -16.45
N TRP A 522 13.15 3.83 -15.29
CA TRP A 522 12.24 4.95 -15.11
C TRP A 522 13.03 6.17 -14.64
N GLU A 523 13.46 7.00 -15.59
CA GLU A 523 14.44 8.06 -15.33
C GLU A 523 13.95 9.12 -14.34
N TYR A 524 12.66 9.46 -14.33
CA TYR A 524 12.13 10.59 -13.54
C TYR A 524 11.15 10.17 -12.44
N ASN A 525 11.08 8.86 -12.17
CA ASN A 525 10.16 8.29 -11.20
C ASN A 525 10.85 8.05 -9.86
N GLY A 526 10.04 8.13 -8.80
CA GLY A 526 10.40 7.71 -7.45
C GLY A 526 9.99 6.26 -7.19
N HIS A 527 9.63 5.96 -5.95
CA HIS A 527 9.27 4.60 -5.53
C HIS A 527 8.00 4.03 -6.21
N GLU A 528 7.22 4.87 -6.90
CA GLU A 528 6.09 4.41 -7.72
C GLU A 528 6.52 3.60 -8.95
N GLY A 529 7.81 3.62 -9.33
CA GLY A 529 8.31 2.90 -10.49
C GLY A 529 7.62 3.35 -11.78
N GLY A 530 7.27 2.37 -12.64
CA GLY A 530 6.49 2.65 -13.85
C GLY A 530 4.98 2.67 -13.64
N GLY A 531 4.50 2.26 -12.46
CA GLY A 531 3.08 2.09 -12.16
C GLY A 531 2.35 1.32 -13.28
N PRO A 532 1.20 1.81 -13.77
CA PRO A 532 0.44 1.15 -14.83
C PRO A 532 1.19 0.93 -16.16
N HIS A 533 2.23 1.73 -16.46
CA HIS A 533 3.04 1.49 -17.66
C HIS A 533 3.83 0.18 -17.54
N GLU A 534 4.30 -0.13 -16.34
CA GLU A 534 5.02 -1.37 -16.07
C GLU A 534 4.11 -2.61 -16.16
N ASP A 535 2.85 -2.47 -15.75
CA ASP A 535 1.83 -3.50 -15.96
C ASP A 535 1.57 -3.75 -17.44
N ALA A 536 1.38 -2.68 -18.23
CA ALA A 536 1.20 -2.77 -19.66
C ALA A 536 2.40 -3.43 -20.36
N ASP A 537 3.62 -3.16 -19.89
CA ASP A 537 4.85 -3.74 -20.39
C ASP A 537 5.07 -5.20 -19.94
N THR A 538 4.47 -5.61 -18.82
CA THR A 538 4.57 -6.98 -18.28
C THR A 538 3.68 -7.95 -19.03
N LEU A 539 2.46 -7.55 -19.40
CA LEU A 539 1.49 -8.39 -20.13
C LEU A 539 2.05 -9.08 -21.39
N PRO A 540 2.68 -8.39 -22.36
CA PRO A 540 3.22 -9.05 -23.55
C PRO A 540 4.36 -10.01 -23.23
N ARG A 541 5.14 -9.74 -22.17
CA ARG A 541 6.23 -10.63 -21.72
C ARG A 541 5.68 -11.91 -21.12
N LEU A 542 4.67 -11.83 -20.26
CA LEU A 542 3.98 -13.01 -19.73
C LEU A 542 3.37 -13.87 -20.83
N ARG A 543 2.72 -13.25 -21.84
CA ARG A 543 2.21 -13.97 -23.00
C ARG A 543 3.32 -14.69 -23.76
N ALA A 544 4.43 -14.02 -24.04
CA ALA A 544 5.56 -14.65 -24.71
C ALA A 544 6.18 -15.80 -23.89
N LEU A 545 6.17 -15.67 -22.57
CA LEU A 545 6.70 -16.65 -21.62
C LEU A 545 5.88 -17.95 -21.61
N PHE A 546 4.55 -17.82 -21.64
CA PHE A 546 3.62 -18.93 -21.42
C PHE A 546 3.15 -19.63 -22.70
N GLY A 547 3.52 -19.09 -23.87
CA GLY A 547 3.04 -19.53 -25.19
C GLY A 547 1.63 -19.06 -25.49
#